data_AF-A0A1F3YCA2-F1
#
_entry.id   AF-A0A1F3YCA2-F1
#
_cell.length_a   1.000
_cell.length_b   1.000
_cell.length_c   1.000
_cell.angle_alpha   90.00
_cell.angle_beta   90.00
_cell.angle_gamma   90.00
#
_symmetry.space_group_name_H-M   'P 1'
#
loop_
_entity.id
_entity.type
_entity.pdbx_description
1 polymer ?
#
loop_
_entity_poly.entity_id
_entity_poly.type
_entity_poly.pdbx_seq_one_letter_code
_entity_poly.pdbx_strand_id
1 'polypeptide(L)' 'MEETNENPGTATKEVLVVASKVKNYIKTSSGLNTSSAVMEVLSDKVRQLCNEAIERAKQDGRKTVMDRDFGVEAQQ' A
#
# COMPACT_ATOMS: atom_id res chain seq x y z
N MET A 1 26.13 20.68 -15.62
CA MET A 1 24.73 21.15 -15.53
C MET A 1 23.90 19.88 -15.46
N GLU A 2 23.65 19.41 -14.24
CA GLU A 2 22.81 18.24 -14.00
C GLU A 2 21.49 18.80 -13.48
N GLU A 3 20.45 18.75 -14.31
CA GLU A 3 19.12 19.23 -13.96
C GLU A 3 18.52 18.29 -12.91
N THR A 4 18.57 18.69 -11.64
CA THR A 4 17.77 18.07 -10.59
C THR A 4 16.33 18.55 -10.79
N ASN A 5 15.53 17.72 -11.47
CA ASN A 5 14.08 17.88 -11.53
C ASN A 5 13.47 17.56 -10.15
N GLU A 6 13.62 18.50 -9.23
CA GLU A 6 12.91 18.49 -7.97
C GLU A 6 11.48 18.97 -8.28
N ASN A 7 10.54 18.03 -8.42
CA ASN A 7 9.13 18.39 -8.31
C ASN A 7 8.81 18.52 -6.81
N PRO A 8 8.57 19.72 -6.26
CA PRO A 8 8.14 19.88 -4.89
C PRO A 8 6.63 19.60 -4.86
N GLY A 9 6.28 18.35 -5.15
CA GLY A 9 4.91 17.87 -5.12
C GLY A 9 4.46 17.87 -3.67
N THR A 10 3.64 18.87 -3.31
CA THR A 10 2.76 18.84 -2.15
C THR A 10 2.27 17.40 -1.95
N ALA A 11 2.64 16.81 -0.81
CA ALA A 11 2.56 15.37 -0.53
C ALA A 11 1.09 14.89 -0.44
N THR A 12 0.40 14.90 -1.56
CA THR A 12 -0.83 14.15 -1.77
C THR A 12 -0.42 12.69 -1.81
N LYS A 13 -0.68 11.98 -0.71
CA LYS A 13 -0.38 10.55 -0.62
C LYS A 13 -1.07 9.83 -1.77
N GLU A 14 -0.28 9.29 -2.70
CA GLU A 14 -0.78 8.63 -3.89
C GLU A 14 -1.70 7.44 -3.54
N VAL A 15 -2.87 7.33 -4.17
CA VAL A 15 -3.75 6.18 -3.95
C VAL A 15 -3.14 4.93 -4.57
N LEU A 16 -2.82 3.92 -3.75
CA LEU A 16 -2.17 2.68 -4.18
C LEU A 16 -3.15 1.59 -4.61
N VAL A 17 -4.46 1.85 -4.51
CA VAL A 17 -5.52 0.87 -4.80
C VAL A 17 -6.41 1.33 -5.95
N VAL A 18 -6.86 0.39 -6.78
CA VAL A 18 -7.79 0.69 -7.87
C VAL A 18 -9.20 0.85 -7.29
N ALA A 19 -9.66 2.10 -7.18
CA ALA A 19 -10.92 2.45 -6.55
C ALA A 19 -12.12 1.66 -7.10
N SER A 20 -12.19 1.43 -8.42
CA SER A 20 -13.29 0.67 -9.04
C SER A 20 -13.33 -0.78 -8.56
N LYS A 21 -12.17 -1.44 -8.43
CA LYS A 21 -12.10 -2.83 -7.95
C LYS A 21 -12.55 -2.94 -6.49
N VAL A 22 -12.10 -2.02 -5.64
CA VAL A 22 -12.48 -1.98 -4.21
C VAL A 22 -13.98 -1.72 -4.05
N LYS A 23 -14.51 -0.69 -4.73
CA LYS A 23 -15.93 -0.35 -4.68
C LYS A 23 -16.80 -1.51 -5.17
N ASN A 24 -16.42 -2.12 -6.29
CA ASN A 24 -17.15 -3.27 -6.84
C ASN A 24 -17.14 -4.44 -5.86
N TYR A 25 -15.98 -4.78 -5.29
CA TYR A 25 -15.87 -5.87 -4.31
C TYR A 25 -16.77 -5.65 -3.08
N ILE A 26 -16.76 -4.45 -2.50
CA ILE A 26 -17.62 -4.13 -1.34
C ILE A 26 -19.10 -4.20 -1.75
N LYS A 27 -19.46 -3.65 -2.90
CA LYS A 27 -20.84 -3.65 -3.40
C LYS A 27 -21.35 -5.06 -3.67
N THR A 28 -20.59 -5.91 -4.34
CA THR A 28 -21.01 -7.27 -4.67
C THR A 28 -21.05 -8.18 -3.44
N SER A 29 -20.17 -7.94 -2.46
CA SER A 29 -20.09 -8.78 -1.25
C SER A 29 -21.09 -8.39 -0.16
N SER A 30 -21.51 -7.12 -0.10
CA SER A 30 -22.33 -6.61 1.02
C SER A 30 -23.54 -5.76 0.60
N GLY A 31 -23.65 -5.38 -0.67
CA GLY A 31 -24.67 -4.42 -1.14
C GLY A 31 -24.38 -2.96 -0.79
N LEU A 32 -23.31 -2.67 -0.03
CA LEU A 32 -22.98 -1.33 0.44
C LEU A 32 -22.28 -0.47 -0.62
N ASN A 33 -22.45 0.84 -0.50
CA ASN A 33 -21.66 1.82 -1.23
C ASN A 33 -20.40 2.19 -0.44
N THR A 34 -19.36 2.67 -1.11
CA THR A 34 -18.08 3.00 -0.48
C THR A 34 -17.72 4.47 -0.73
N SER A 35 -17.41 5.19 0.34
CA SER A 35 -16.92 6.58 0.28
C SER A 35 -15.56 6.68 -0.44
N SER A 36 -15.29 7.82 -1.08
CA SER A 36 -14.00 8.11 -1.72
C SER A 36 -12.84 8.13 -0.72
N ALA A 37 -13.07 8.63 0.51
CA ALA A 37 -12.05 8.71 1.56
C ALA A 37 -11.50 7.33 2.00
N VAL A 38 -12.24 6.25 1.74
CA VAL A 38 -11.77 4.89 2.05
C VAL A 38 -10.52 4.53 1.23
N MET A 39 -10.34 5.12 0.04
CA MET A 39 -9.18 4.80 -0.81
C MET A 39 -7.88 5.29 -0.20
N GLU A 40 -7.90 6.45 0.46
CA GLU A 40 -6.73 6.98 1.18
C GLU A 40 -6.38 6.07 2.36
N VAL A 41 -7.36 5.70 3.18
CA VAL A 41 -7.18 4.81 4.33
C VAL A 41 -6.63 3.44 3.91
N LEU A 42 -7.17 2.85 2.84
CA LEU A 42 -6.67 1.58 2.32
C LEU A 42 -5.26 1.72 1.76
N SER A 43 -4.96 2.81 1.08
CA SER A 43 -3.63 3.08 0.54
C SER A 43 -2.60 3.21 1.67
N ASP A 44 -2.96 3.88 2.77
CA ASP A 44 -2.10 3.98 3.96
C ASP A 44 -1.82 2.61 4.58
N LYS A 45 -2.83 1.75 4.69
CA LYS A 45 -2.65 0.37 5.17
C LYS A 45 -1.74 -0.46 4.26
N VAL A 46 -1.96 -0.38 2.95
CA VAL A 46 -1.10 -1.07 1.97
C VAL A 46 0.34 -0.57 2.10
N ARG A 47 0.55 0.74 2.25
CA ARG A 47 1.88 1.34 2.43
C ARG A 47 2.57 0.82 3.69
N GLN A 48 1.85 0.75 4.81
CA GLN A 48 2.38 0.19 6.05
C GLN A 48 2.79 -1.27 5.87
N LEU A 49 1.93 -2.11 5.29
CA LEU A 49 2.22 -3.52 5.04
C LEU A 49 3.45 -3.70 4.14
N CYS A 50 3.56 -2.90 3.06
CA CYS A 50 4.71 -2.91 2.18
C CYS A 50 5.99 -2.50 2.92
N ASN A 51 5.96 -1.47 3.76
CA ASN A 51 7.12 -1.03 4.53
C ASN A 51 7.60 -2.15 5.48
N GLU A 52 6.68 -2.78 6.21
CA GLU A 52 7.02 -3.92 7.08
C GLU A 52 7.64 -5.07 6.29
N ALA A 53 7.05 -5.43 5.14
CA ALA A 53 7.55 -6.48 4.28
C ALA A 53 8.94 -6.16 3.68
N ILE A 54 9.17 -4.90 3.32
CA ILE A 54 10.49 -4.42 2.86
C ILE A 54 11.54 -4.59 3.96
N GLU A 55 11.22 -4.25 5.21
CA GLU A 55 12.17 -4.39 6.30
C GLU A 55 12.48 -5.85 6.61
N ARG A 56 11.48 -6.76 6.58
CA ARG A 56 11.73 -8.20 6.70
C ARG A 56 12.64 -8.72 5.58
N ALA A 57 12.38 -8.31 4.33
CA ALA A 57 13.21 -8.70 3.19
C ALA A 57 14.66 -8.22 3.33
N LYS A 58 14.86 -6.97 3.79
CA LYS A 58 16.19 -6.40 4.04
C LYS A 58 16.92 -7.11 5.18
N GLN A 59 16.22 -7.44 6.27
CA GLN A 59 16.78 -8.18 7.40
C GLN A 59 17.29 -9.56 6.98
N ASP A 60 16.62 -10.20 6.03
CA ASP A 60 17.01 -11.47 5.41
C ASP A 60 18.06 -11.29 4.27
N GLY A 61 18.60 -10.08 4.09
CA GLY A 61 19.63 -9.78 3.08
C GLY A 61 19.13 -9.81 1.62
N ARG A 62 17.82 -9.82 1.41
CA ARG A 62 17.20 -9.89 0.07
C ARG A 62 16.90 -8.51 -0.51
N LYS A 63 16.89 -8.46 -1.84
CA LYS A 63 16.46 -7.27 -2.63
C LYS A 63 15.04 -7.43 -3.21
N THR A 64 14.40 -8.56 -2.94
CA THR A 64 13.07 -8.90 -3.46
C THR A 64 12.16 -9.17 -2.28
N VAL A 65 11.09 -8.40 -2.18
CA VAL A 65 9.97 -8.67 -1.26
C VAL A 65 9.22 -9.89 -1.78
N MET A 66 9.00 -10.86 -0.90
CA MET A 66 8.34 -12.13 -1.17
C MET A 66 7.02 -12.20 -0.39
N ASP A 67 6.16 -13.13 -0.77
CA ASP A 67 4.89 -13.43 -0.09
C ASP A 67 5.06 -13.66 1.42
N ARG A 68 6.11 -14.39 1.83
CA ARG A 68 6.45 -14.61 3.24
C ARG A 68 6.72 -13.34 4.04
N ASP A 69 7.13 -12.24 3.39
CA ASP A 69 7.39 -10.97 4.08
C ASP A 69 6.09 -10.27 4.50
N PHE A 70 4.96 -10.64 3.91
CA PHE A 70 3.61 -10.22 4.34
C PHE A 70 2.99 -11.19 5.36
N GLY A 71 3.69 -12.27 5.69
CA GLY A 71 3.29 -13.23 6.70
C GLY A 71 3.32 -12.61 8.10
N VAL A 72 2.32 -12.94 8.91
CA VAL A 72 2.35 -12.67 10.35
C VAL A 72 3.32 -13.68 10.95
N GLU A 73 4.58 -13.32 11.12
CA GLU A 73 5.35 -13.97 12.17
C GLU A 73 4.71 -13.51 13.48
N ALA A 74 3.81 -14.34 14.01
CA ALA A 74 3.41 -14.27 15.39
C ALA A 74 4.69 -14.41 16.21
N GLN A 75 5.20 -13.29 16.70
CA GLN A 75 6.13 -13.31 17.82
C GLN A 75 5.36 -13.98 18.96
N GLN A 76 5.72 -15.24 19.21
CA GLN A 76 5.28 -16.05 20.34
C GLN A 76 5.99 -15.58 21.61
#